data_AF-A0A6I9SIW5-F1
#
_entry.id   AF-A0A6I9SIW5-F1
#
_cell.length_a   1.000
_cell.length_b   1.000
_cell.length_c   1.000
_cell.angle_alpha   90.00
_cell.angle_beta   90.00
_cell.angle_gamma   90.00
#
_symmetry.space_group_name_H-M   'P 1'
#
loop_
_entity.id
_entity.type
_entity.pdbx_description
1 polymer ?
#
loop_
_entity_poly.entity_id
_entity_poly.type
_entity_poly.pdbx_seq_one_letter_code
_entity_poly.pdbx_strand_id
1 'polypeptide(L)'
;MSSLILLVLLSCSTLVISTKNASDSNVSQDKSIFILAGQSNMPGRGGLKSGMWDGYVPPECQSSPKILRLNAKNKWEEARPPLHHDIDYLKACGIGPGLSFANSIVKKNLSIGEIGLVPCAIGGTQISEWRRGGPLYNQLLSRVVQHCKVEEQFGLFYGIKVRAISDQKIS
;
A
#
# COMPACT_ATOMS: atom_id res chain seq x y z
N MET A 1 22.12 58.28 31.71
CA MET A 1 22.31 57.87 30.30
C MET A 1 22.38 56.34 30.10
N SER A 2 22.58 55.53 31.15
CA SER A 2 22.65 54.05 31.04
C SER A 2 21.34 53.35 30.69
N SER A 3 20.17 53.92 31.04
CA SER A 3 18.88 53.20 30.92
C SER A 3 18.33 53.07 29.49
N LEU A 4 18.77 53.89 28.51
CA LEU A 4 18.32 53.73 27.11
C LEU A 4 19.11 52.65 26.36
N ILE A 5 20.37 52.41 26.75
CA ILE A 5 21.25 51.43 26.08
C ILE A 5 20.73 50.00 26.29
N LEU A 6 20.12 49.72 27.45
CA LEU A 6 19.58 48.39 27.76
C LEU A 6 18.31 48.04 26.96
N LEU A 7 17.52 49.04 26.53
CA LEU A 7 16.31 48.82 25.74
C LEU A 7 16.61 48.50 24.26
N VAL A 8 17.67 49.10 23.69
CA VAL A 8 18.07 48.85 22.29
C VAL A 8 18.61 47.43 22.10
N LEU A 9 19.29 46.88 23.10
CA LEU A 9 19.82 45.50 23.05
C LEU A 9 18.72 44.43 23.22
N LEU A 10 17.62 44.74 23.90
CA LEU A 10 16.51 43.78 24.10
C LEU A 10 15.59 43.68 22.86
N SER A 11 15.52 44.72 22.02
CA SER A 11 14.76 44.70 20.76
C SER A 11 15.49 44.03 19.58
N CYS A 12 16.81 43.82 19.67
CA CYS A 12 17.61 43.28 18.57
C CYS A 12 17.63 41.74 18.49
N SER A 13 17.03 41.02 19.44
CA SER A 13 17.03 39.55 19.48
C SER A 13 15.85 38.89 18.78
N THR A 14 14.80 39.63 18.40
CA THR A 14 13.54 39.08 17.86
C THR A 14 13.29 39.48 16.42
N LEU A 15 14.26 39.24 15.54
CA LEU A 15 14.05 39.31 14.08
C LEU A 15 14.93 38.34 13.28
N VAL A 16 15.15 37.13 13.84
CA VAL A 16 15.45 35.96 13.02
C VAL A 16 14.13 35.54 12.35
N ILE A 17 13.80 36.19 11.23
CA ILE A 17 12.83 35.63 10.29
C ILE A 17 13.47 34.35 9.76
N SER A 18 13.08 33.23 10.36
CA SER A 18 13.38 31.91 9.82
C SER A 18 12.68 31.81 8.48
N THR A 19 13.42 32.12 7.41
CA THR A 19 13.04 31.79 6.04
C THR A 19 13.03 30.27 5.94
N LYS A 20 11.91 29.66 6.34
CA LYS A 20 11.59 28.29 5.92
C LYS A 20 11.57 28.31 4.41
N ASN A 21 12.66 27.84 3.80
CA ASN A 21 12.75 27.69 2.36
C ASN A 21 11.54 26.87 1.90
N ALA A 22 10.69 27.48 1.08
CA ALA A 22 9.53 26.84 0.48
C ALA A 22 10.00 25.92 -0.66
N SER A 23 10.78 24.90 -0.31
CA SER A 23 11.45 24.00 -1.25
C SER A 23 11.75 22.63 -0.62
N ASP A 24 10.76 22.03 0.03
CA ASP A 24 10.69 20.56 0.13
C ASP A 24 9.28 20.08 0.47
N SER A 25 8.30 20.44 -0.37
CA SER A 25 6.99 19.77 -0.38
C SER A 25 7.07 18.43 -1.12
N ASN A 26 8.05 17.59 -0.78
CA ASN A 26 7.96 16.15 -0.97
C ASN A 26 6.94 15.59 0.03
N VAL A 27 5.67 16.01 -0.13
CA VAL A 27 4.53 15.38 0.52
C VAL A 27 4.46 13.98 -0.06
N SER A 28 5.10 13.03 0.62
CA SER A 28 4.94 11.61 0.35
C SER A 28 3.45 11.32 0.47
N GLN A 29 2.77 11.16 -0.67
CA GLN A 29 1.34 10.90 -0.69
C GLN A 29 1.12 9.55 0.00
N ASP A 30 0.44 9.59 1.15
CA ASP A 30 0.18 8.39 1.93
C ASP A 30 -0.63 7.39 1.09
N LYS A 31 -0.11 6.16 1.01
CA LYS A 31 -0.69 5.11 0.17
C LYS A 31 -1.87 4.46 0.89
N SER A 32 -3.02 4.38 0.22
CA SER A 32 -4.12 3.54 0.67
C SER A 32 -3.77 2.07 0.44
N ILE A 33 -3.38 1.36 1.51
CA ILE A 33 -2.91 -0.03 1.45
C ILE A 33 -4.07 -1.04 1.52
N PHE A 34 -4.13 -1.99 0.57
CA PHE A 34 -5.09 -3.08 0.53
C PHE A 34 -4.39 -4.44 0.44
N ILE A 35 -4.77 -5.37 1.31
CA ILE A 35 -4.17 -6.72 1.39
C ILE A 35 -4.99 -7.69 0.53
N LEU A 36 -4.35 -8.43 -0.36
CA LEU A 36 -4.97 -9.40 -1.26
C LEU A 36 -4.61 -10.83 -0.82
N ALA A 37 -5.40 -11.36 0.11
CA ALA A 37 -5.20 -12.64 0.79
C ALA A 37 -6.30 -13.67 0.47
N GLY A 38 -6.00 -14.96 0.69
CA GLY A 38 -6.91 -16.07 0.45
C GLY A 38 -6.33 -17.13 -0.49
N GLN A 39 -7.22 -17.92 -1.09
CA GLN A 39 -6.87 -19.08 -1.94
C GLN A 39 -7.35 -18.91 -3.39
N SER A 40 -7.52 -20.02 -4.13
CA SER A 40 -7.57 -20.19 -5.60
C SER A 40 -7.91 -18.99 -6.51
N ASN A 41 -8.97 -18.23 -6.19
CA ASN A 41 -9.45 -17.14 -7.05
C ASN A 41 -8.80 -15.76 -6.78
N MET A 42 -8.22 -15.53 -5.59
CA MET A 42 -7.57 -14.26 -5.27
C MET A 42 -6.24 -14.02 -6.01
N PRO A 43 -5.35 -15.03 -6.18
CA PRO A 43 -4.14 -14.88 -6.99
C PRO A 43 -4.42 -14.63 -8.49
N GLY A 44 -5.62 -14.98 -8.94
CA GLY A 44 -6.08 -14.79 -10.31
C GLY A 44 -5.86 -16.02 -11.19
N ARG A 45 -6.90 -16.38 -11.96
CA ARG A 45 -6.93 -17.54 -12.88
C ARG A 45 -7.55 -17.22 -14.24
N GLY A 46 -8.07 -15.99 -14.44
CA GLY A 46 -8.66 -15.59 -15.71
C GLY A 46 -7.63 -15.59 -16.84
N GLY A 47 -8.01 -16.10 -18.00
CA GLY A 47 -7.13 -16.22 -19.17
C GLY A 47 -6.11 -17.38 -19.11
N LEU A 48 -6.15 -18.26 -18.10
CA LEU A 48 -5.29 -19.45 -18.08
C LEU A 48 -5.78 -20.50 -19.10
N LYS A 49 -4.89 -20.90 -20.01
CA LYS A 49 -5.07 -21.99 -20.98
C LYS A 49 -3.88 -22.94 -20.84
N SER A 50 -4.15 -24.22 -20.54
CA SER A 50 -3.12 -25.25 -20.33
C SER A 50 -2.00 -24.85 -19.35
N GLY A 51 -2.33 -24.07 -18.31
CA GLY A 51 -1.36 -23.60 -17.31
C GLY A 51 -0.59 -22.33 -17.68
N MET A 52 -0.79 -21.76 -18.87
CA MET A 52 -0.19 -20.47 -19.27
C MET A 52 -1.27 -19.38 -19.35
N TRP A 53 -0.96 -18.16 -18.92
CA TRP A 53 -1.87 -17.03 -19.10
C TRP A 53 -1.80 -16.53 -20.55
N ASP A 54 -2.95 -16.27 -21.15
CA ASP A 54 -3.08 -15.80 -22.55
C ASP A 54 -2.72 -14.31 -22.76
N GLY A 55 -2.32 -13.61 -21.70
CA GLY A 55 -1.89 -12.21 -21.76
C GLY A 55 -3.03 -11.20 -21.95
N TYR A 56 -4.30 -11.65 -22.01
CA TYR A 56 -5.42 -10.75 -22.18
C TYR A 56 -5.72 -9.95 -20.89
N VAL A 57 -5.65 -8.63 -20.99
CA VAL A 57 -5.94 -7.69 -19.89
C VAL A 57 -7.26 -6.94 -20.16
N PRO A 58 -8.33 -7.22 -19.39
CA PRO A 58 -9.58 -6.46 -19.48
C PRO A 58 -9.37 -4.95 -19.22
N PRO A 59 -10.18 -4.05 -19.80
CA PRO A 59 -10.07 -2.60 -19.57
C PRO A 59 -10.11 -2.16 -18.10
N GLU A 60 -10.79 -2.92 -17.25
CA GLU A 60 -10.89 -2.69 -15.81
C GLU A 60 -9.60 -3.07 -15.07
N CYS A 61 -8.78 -3.95 -15.65
CA CYS A 61 -7.56 -4.49 -15.06
C CYS A 61 -6.28 -3.84 -15.62
N GLN A 62 -6.40 -2.73 -16.36
CA GLN A 62 -5.27 -1.98 -16.89
C GLN A 62 -4.40 -1.39 -15.78
N SER A 63 -3.10 -1.35 -16.01
CA SER A 63 -2.11 -0.77 -15.08
C SER A 63 -2.31 0.75 -14.94
N SER A 64 -1.86 1.32 -13.83
CA SER A 64 -1.91 2.76 -13.59
C SER A 64 -0.77 3.21 -12.69
N PRO A 65 -0.10 4.35 -12.96
CA PRO A 65 0.90 4.91 -12.06
C PRO A 65 0.39 5.18 -10.63
N LYS A 66 -0.94 5.34 -10.45
CA LYS A 66 -1.56 5.50 -9.12
C LYS A 66 -1.77 4.20 -8.36
N ILE A 67 -1.51 3.04 -8.97
CA ILE A 67 -1.75 1.72 -8.36
C ILE A 67 -0.43 0.96 -8.34
N LEU A 68 0.09 0.76 -7.13
CA LEU A 68 1.34 0.09 -6.85
C LEU A 68 1.08 -1.32 -6.30
N ARG A 69 2.08 -2.19 -6.46
CA ARG A 69 2.10 -3.57 -5.95
C ARG A 69 3.36 -3.74 -5.12
N LEU A 70 3.24 -4.37 -3.95
CA LEU A 70 4.41 -4.89 -3.25
C LEU A 70 4.80 -6.22 -3.92
N ASN A 71 6.01 -6.33 -4.44
CA ASN A 71 6.51 -7.55 -5.09
C ASN A 71 7.17 -8.53 -4.11
N ALA A 72 7.57 -9.72 -4.56
CA ALA A 72 8.19 -10.74 -3.71
C ALA A 72 9.51 -10.28 -3.07
N LYS A 73 10.20 -9.32 -3.69
CA LYS A 73 11.43 -8.69 -3.18
C LYS A 73 11.16 -7.52 -2.23
N ASN A 74 9.91 -7.38 -1.76
CA ASN A 74 9.44 -6.32 -0.86
C ASN A 74 9.67 -4.90 -1.38
N LYS A 75 9.63 -4.72 -2.70
CA LYS A 75 9.69 -3.40 -3.35
C LYS A 75 8.32 -3.02 -3.91
N TRP A 76 7.99 -1.74 -3.82
CA TRP A 76 6.83 -1.16 -4.50
C TRP A 76 7.17 -0.95 -5.98
N GLU A 77 6.29 -1.42 -6.86
CA GLU A 77 6.37 -1.28 -8.31
C GLU A 77 4.97 -0.95 -8.88
N GLU A 78 4.87 -0.52 -10.13
CA GLU A 78 3.56 -0.35 -10.79
C GLU A 78 2.80 -1.68 -10.82
N ALA A 79 1.53 -1.68 -10.41
CA ALA A 79 0.72 -2.89 -10.39
C ALA A 79 0.34 -3.32 -11.81
N ARG A 80 0.81 -4.52 -12.21
CA ARG A 80 0.50 -5.14 -13.50
C ARG A 80 -0.02 -6.58 -13.28
N PRO A 81 -0.92 -7.08 -14.13
CA PRO A 81 -1.38 -8.47 -14.04
C PRO A 81 -0.31 -9.45 -14.58
N PRO A 82 -0.21 -10.68 -14.04
CA PRO A 82 -0.91 -11.22 -12.88
C PRO A 82 -0.34 -10.68 -11.55
N LEU A 83 -1.19 -10.27 -10.60
CA LEU A 83 -0.74 -9.62 -9.36
C LEU A 83 0.03 -10.53 -8.40
N HIS A 84 -0.08 -11.85 -8.53
CA HIS A 84 0.55 -12.83 -7.62
C HIS A 84 1.59 -13.71 -8.33
N HIS A 85 2.07 -13.34 -9.51
CA HIS A 85 2.98 -14.16 -10.33
C HIS A 85 4.30 -14.57 -9.64
N ASP A 86 4.78 -13.76 -8.70
CA ASP A 86 5.97 -14.00 -7.86
C ASP A 86 5.62 -14.33 -6.39
N ILE A 87 4.33 -14.44 -6.07
CA ILE A 87 3.81 -14.71 -4.71
C ILE A 87 3.22 -16.11 -4.62
N ASP A 88 2.32 -16.48 -5.53
CA ASP A 88 1.65 -17.79 -5.57
C ASP A 88 2.54 -18.84 -6.26
N TYR A 89 3.58 -19.25 -5.54
CA TYR A 89 4.59 -20.20 -6.01
C TYR A 89 4.05 -21.62 -6.29
N LEU A 90 2.79 -21.92 -5.97
CA LEU A 90 2.17 -23.23 -6.17
C LEU A 90 1.45 -23.38 -7.51
N LYS A 91 1.05 -22.27 -8.17
CA LYS A 91 0.14 -22.30 -9.33
C LYS A 91 0.41 -21.13 -10.29
N ALA A 92 0.24 -21.38 -11.58
CA ALA A 92 0.20 -20.32 -12.57
C ALA A 92 -0.90 -19.29 -12.26
N CYS A 93 -0.58 -18.00 -12.43
CA CYS A 93 -1.49 -16.89 -12.17
C CYS A 93 -1.96 -16.25 -13.49
N GLY A 94 -3.19 -15.74 -13.46
CA GLY A 94 -3.80 -14.94 -14.53
C GLY A 94 -4.54 -13.73 -13.97
N ILE A 95 -5.59 -13.28 -14.64
CA ILE A 95 -6.41 -12.16 -14.14
C ILE A 95 -7.10 -12.55 -12.81
N GLY A 96 -6.98 -11.65 -11.83
CA GLY A 96 -7.64 -11.69 -10.52
C GLY A 96 -8.23 -10.33 -10.16
N PRO A 97 -8.96 -10.20 -9.03
CA PRO A 97 -9.82 -9.05 -8.75
C PRO A 97 -9.09 -7.77 -8.32
N GLY A 98 -7.79 -7.83 -7.97
CA GLY A 98 -7.10 -6.71 -7.32
C GLY A 98 -6.99 -5.43 -8.15
N LEU A 99 -6.74 -5.54 -9.46
CA LEU A 99 -6.61 -4.37 -10.34
C LEU A 99 -7.96 -3.74 -10.69
N SER A 100 -9.00 -4.54 -10.97
CA SER A 100 -10.35 -4.01 -11.21
C SER A 100 -10.95 -3.34 -9.97
N PHE A 101 -10.69 -3.91 -8.78
CA PHE A 101 -10.98 -3.27 -7.51
C PHE A 101 -10.26 -1.92 -7.35
N ALA A 102 -8.94 -1.89 -7.51
CA ALA A 102 -8.14 -0.67 -7.36
C ALA A 102 -8.54 0.43 -8.37
N ASN A 103 -8.71 0.07 -9.65
CA ASN A 103 -9.20 0.99 -10.68
C ASN A 103 -10.60 1.52 -10.38
N SER A 104 -11.50 0.70 -9.83
CA SER A 104 -12.84 1.17 -9.40
C SER A 104 -12.74 2.24 -8.32
N ILE A 105 -11.77 2.11 -7.40
CA ILE A 105 -11.53 3.09 -6.34
C ILE A 105 -10.91 4.38 -6.90
N VAL A 106 -9.86 4.30 -7.72
CA VAL A 106 -9.22 5.48 -8.35
C VAL A 106 -10.22 6.26 -9.20
N LYS A 107 -11.10 5.57 -9.95
CA LYS A 107 -12.15 6.20 -10.77
C LYS A 107 -13.22 6.91 -9.94
N LYS A 108 -13.51 6.43 -8.72
CA LYS A 108 -14.57 6.98 -7.84
C LYS A 108 -14.08 8.03 -6.86
N ASN A 109 -12.79 8.04 -6.52
CA ASN A 109 -12.24 8.96 -5.53
C ASN A 109 -10.92 9.56 -6.00
N LEU A 110 -10.97 10.80 -6.51
CA LEU A 110 -9.79 11.50 -7.02
C LEU A 110 -8.78 11.90 -5.93
N SER A 111 -9.20 11.99 -4.66
CA SER A 111 -8.34 12.40 -3.53
C SER A 111 -7.72 11.25 -2.73
N ILE A 112 -7.90 9.99 -3.15
CA ILE A 112 -7.42 8.81 -2.40
C ILE A 112 -5.89 8.61 -2.41
N GLY A 113 -5.15 9.48 -3.09
CA GLY A 113 -3.71 9.34 -3.28
C GLY A 113 -3.35 8.14 -4.15
N GLU A 114 -2.25 7.47 -3.81
CA GLU A 114 -1.82 6.21 -4.42
C GLU A 114 -2.49 5.02 -3.71
N ILE A 115 -2.77 3.96 -4.46
CA ILE A 115 -3.23 2.67 -3.93
C ILE A 115 -2.06 1.71 -3.87
N GLY A 116 -1.80 1.10 -2.71
CA GLY A 116 -0.82 0.03 -2.56
C GLY A 116 -1.48 -1.33 -2.41
N LEU A 117 -1.26 -2.25 -3.34
CA LEU A 117 -1.74 -3.63 -3.28
C LEU A 117 -0.66 -4.54 -2.67
N VAL A 118 -1.03 -5.30 -1.64
CA VAL A 118 -0.16 -6.26 -0.96
C VAL A 118 -0.64 -7.68 -1.29
N PRO A 119 -0.13 -8.31 -2.38
CA PRO A 119 -0.44 -9.70 -2.69
C PRO A 119 0.17 -10.64 -1.65
N CYS A 120 -0.70 -11.47 -1.06
CA CYS A 120 -0.36 -12.52 -0.08
C CYS A 120 -1.01 -13.88 -0.39
N ALA A 121 -2.05 -13.92 -1.24
CA ALA A 121 -2.82 -15.13 -1.52
C ALA A 121 -2.00 -16.24 -2.21
N ILE A 122 -2.26 -17.50 -1.84
CA ILE A 122 -1.59 -18.71 -2.36
C ILE A 122 -2.66 -19.74 -2.74
N GLY A 123 -2.63 -20.22 -3.98
CA GLY A 123 -3.68 -21.06 -4.54
C GLY A 123 -3.62 -22.53 -4.14
N GLY A 124 -4.78 -23.12 -3.86
CA GLY A 124 -4.87 -24.54 -3.47
C GLY A 124 -4.54 -24.82 -1.99
N THR A 125 -4.41 -23.76 -1.18
CA THR A 125 -4.16 -23.85 0.25
C THR A 125 -5.46 -24.06 1.04
N GLN A 126 -5.35 -24.76 2.17
CA GLN A 126 -6.46 -25.04 3.08
C GLN A 126 -6.69 -23.88 4.04
N ILE A 127 -7.94 -23.69 4.48
CA ILE A 127 -8.29 -22.63 5.46
C ILE A 127 -7.55 -22.80 6.81
N SER A 128 -7.15 -24.03 7.15
CA SER A 128 -6.33 -24.36 8.33
C SER A 128 -4.91 -23.75 8.30
N GLU A 129 -4.38 -23.43 7.11
CA GLU A 129 -3.09 -22.75 6.94
C GLU A 129 -3.19 -21.23 7.14
N TRP A 130 -4.41 -20.69 6.94
CA TRP A 130 -4.78 -19.28 7.08
C TRP A 130 -5.28 -18.88 8.48
N ARG A 131 -5.46 -19.87 9.39
CA ARG A 131 -5.85 -19.60 10.78
C ARG A 131 -4.79 -18.73 11.49
N ARG A 132 -5.19 -18.01 12.54
CA ARG A 132 -4.26 -17.21 13.36
C ARG A 132 -3.10 -18.07 13.87
N GLY A 133 -1.87 -17.60 13.66
CA GLY A 133 -0.63 -18.33 13.98
C GLY A 133 -0.24 -19.40 12.95
N GLY A 134 -1.06 -19.67 11.93
CA GLY A 134 -0.74 -20.56 10.81
C GLY A 134 0.33 -19.99 9.87
N PRO A 135 0.94 -20.82 9.01
CA PRO A 135 2.09 -20.40 8.18
C PRO A 135 1.76 -19.24 7.24
N LEU A 136 0.63 -19.29 6.53
CA LEU A 136 0.23 -18.27 5.56
C LEU A 136 -0.26 -16.99 6.26
N TYR A 137 -0.90 -17.14 7.43
CA TYR A 137 -1.25 -16.02 8.30
C TYR A 137 -0.01 -15.25 8.76
N ASN A 138 1.02 -15.97 9.23
CA ASN A 138 2.27 -15.36 9.70
C ASN A 138 3.06 -14.73 8.53
N GLN A 139 3.08 -15.36 7.35
CA GLN A 139 3.68 -14.80 6.15
C GLN A 139 3.01 -13.48 5.73
N LEU A 140 1.66 -13.44 5.75
CA LEU A 140 0.90 -12.22 5.50
C LEU A 140 1.26 -11.13 6.51
N LEU A 141 1.23 -11.43 7.82
CA LEU A 141 1.55 -10.44 8.85
C LEU A 141 2.98 -9.91 8.71
N SER A 142 3.97 -10.79 8.51
CA SER A 142 5.37 -10.40 8.29
C SER A 142 5.49 -9.40 7.12
N ARG A 143 4.82 -9.70 6.01
CA ARG A 143 4.85 -8.90 4.78
C ARG A 143 4.14 -7.55 4.92
N VAL A 144 3.08 -7.49 5.71
CA VAL A 144 2.34 -6.25 6.00
C VAL A 144 3.12 -5.39 7.00
N VAL A 145 3.47 -5.93 8.17
CA VAL A 145 4.09 -5.17 9.27
C VAL A 145 5.47 -4.61 8.90
N GLN A 146 6.26 -5.32 8.09
CA GLN A 146 7.62 -4.85 7.73
C GLN A 146 7.65 -3.81 6.60
N HIS A 147 6.63 -3.75 5.74
CA HIS A 147 6.68 -3.00 4.47
C HIS A 147 5.51 -2.06 4.21
N CYS A 148 4.49 -2.12 5.07
CA CYS A 148 3.40 -1.16 5.09
C CYS A 148 3.50 -0.39 6.42
N LYS A 149 3.46 0.95 6.35
CA LYS A 149 3.26 1.77 7.55
C LYS A 149 1.81 1.57 8.00
N VAL A 150 1.59 0.67 8.96
CA VAL A 150 0.28 0.33 9.49
C VAL A 150 0.22 0.79 10.95
N GLU A 151 -0.61 1.78 11.23
CA GLU A 151 -1.06 2.00 12.60
C GLU A 151 -2.03 0.89 13.02
N GLU A 152 -1.96 0.54 14.30
CA GLU A 152 -2.54 -0.70 14.82
C GLU A 152 -4.08 -0.66 14.90
N GLN A 153 -4.75 -1.14 13.84
CA GLN A 153 -6.17 -1.52 13.90
C GLN A 153 -6.39 -2.98 13.46
N PHE A 154 -6.97 -3.76 14.37
CA PHE A 154 -7.22 -5.21 14.25
C PHE A 154 -8.38 -5.57 13.28
N GLY A 155 -8.30 -6.74 12.64
CA GLY A 155 -9.42 -7.43 11.95
C GLY A 155 -9.60 -8.88 12.47
N LEU A 156 -10.76 -9.54 12.41
CA LEU A 156 -11.89 -9.50 11.45
C LEU A 156 -11.62 -10.22 10.10
N PHE A 157 -10.84 -11.30 10.11
CA PHE A 157 -10.42 -12.11 8.96
C PHE A 157 -11.59 -12.83 8.21
N TYR A 158 -12.38 -12.09 7.41
CA TYR A 158 -13.15 -12.60 6.27
C TYR A 158 -13.47 -11.42 5.32
N GLY A 159 -12.52 -11.08 4.42
CA GLY A 159 -12.69 -10.03 3.40
C GLY A 159 -12.36 -8.58 3.83
N ILE A 160 -11.19 -8.36 4.45
CA ILE A 160 -10.85 -7.07 5.09
C ILE A 160 -10.37 -5.99 4.11
N LYS A 161 -10.94 -4.78 4.27
CA LYS A 161 -10.37 -3.50 3.86
C LYS A 161 -9.50 -2.94 5.00
N VAL A 162 -8.19 -2.81 4.78
CA VAL A 162 -7.33 -1.98 5.66
C VAL A 162 -7.39 -0.54 5.15
N ARG A 163 -7.33 0.42 6.06
CA ARG A 163 -7.24 1.86 5.77
C ARG A 163 -6.24 2.45 6.76
N ALA A 164 -5.00 2.66 6.32
CA ALA A 164 -4.09 3.56 7.03
C ALA A 164 -4.54 5.01 6.80
N ILE A 165 -4.48 5.85 7.83
CA ILE A 165 -4.58 7.31 7.75
C ILE A 165 -3.39 7.89 8.52
N SER A 166 -2.87 9.00 8.02
CA SER A 166 -1.75 9.75 8.59
C SER A 166 -2.09 10.29 9.98
N ASP A 167 -1.20 10.12 10.96
CA ASP A 167 -1.33 10.78 12.25
C ASP A 167 -0.54 12.10 12.27
N GLN A 168 -1.28 13.22 12.22
CA GLN A 168 -0.75 14.48 12.76
C GLN A 168 -0.94 14.49 14.27
N LYS A 169 0.09 14.09 15.03
CA LYS A 169 0.19 14.57 16.42
C LYS A 169 1.61 14.67 17.02
N ILE A 170 2.09 15.91 17.01
CA ILE A 170 2.74 16.62 18.12
C ILE A 170 3.81 15.85 18.93
N SER A 171 5.08 16.17 18.63
CA SER A 171 6.05 16.59 19.64
C SER A 171 6.91 17.72 19.07
#